data_AF-A0A972XGV8-F1
#
_entry.id   AF-A0A972XGV8-F1
#
_cell.length_a   1.000
_cell.length_b   1.000
_cell.length_c   1.000
_cell.angle_alpha   90.00
_cell.angle_beta   90.00
_cell.angle_gamma   90.00
#
_symmetry.space_group_name_H-M   'P 1'
#
loop_
_entity.id
_entity.type
_entity.pdbx_description
1 polymer ?
#
loop_
_entity_poly.entity_id
_entity_poly.type
_entity_poly.pdbx_seq_one_letter_code
_entity_poly.pdbx_strand_id
1 'polypeptide(L)' 'MRAWLDNHGQIDATGVTLGVHRHTVRHRLRRAESLLGVSLDAACVRAELWFGYRSAVISP' A
#
# COMPACT_ATOMS: atom_id res chain seq x y z
N MET A 1 3.14 -0.53 3.49
CA MET A 1 1.86 -1.09 2.99
C MET A 1 0.67 -0.49 3.72
N ARG A 2 0.58 -0.58 5.06
CA ARG A 2 -0.51 0.03 5.87
C ARG A 2 -0.80 1.51 5.53
N ALA A 3 0.17 2.40 5.77
CA ALA A 3 0.07 3.82 5.39
C ALA A 3 -0.21 4.05 3.89
N TRP A 4 0.24 3.09 3.06
CA TRP A 4 -0.18 2.84 1.67
C TRP A 4 -1.67 3.00 1.40
N LEU A 5 -2.33 2.01 2.00
CA LEU A 5 -3.74 1.69 1.87
C LEU A 5 -4.60 2.74 2.59
N ASP A 6 -4.13 3.24 3.74
CA ASP A 6 -4.80 4.30 4.49
C ASP A 6 -4.82 5.64 3.72
N ASN A 7 -3.84 5.88 2.84
CA ASN A 7 -3.80 7.04 1.93
C ASN A 7 -4.36 6.72 0.53
N HIS A 8 -5.22 5.72 0.39
CA HIS A 8 -5.89 5.35 -0.87
C HIS A 8 -4.95 5.13 -2.07
N GLY A 9 -3.72 4.70 -1.81
CA GLY A 9 -2.73 4.44 -2.85
C GLY A 9 -1.91 5.66 -3.29
N GLN A 10 -2.06 6.81 -2.65
CA GLN A 10 -1.31 8.03 -2.99
C GLN A 10 0.13 7.97 -2.47
N ILE A 11 1.10 7.96 -3.39
CA ILE A 11 2.53 7.88 -3.06
C ILE A 11 3.01 9.12 -2.28
N ASP A 12 2.60 10.31 -2.71
CA ASP A 12 3.06 11.56 -2.11
C ASP A 12 2.51 11.76 -0.69
N ALA A 13 1.19 11.58 -0.51
CA ALA A 13 0.55 11.64 0.80
C ALA A 13 1.16 10.61 1.77
N THR A 14 1.44 9.39 1.29
CA THR A 14 2.12 8.35 2.08
C THR A 14 3.53 8.74 2.47
N GLY A 15 4.26 9.41 1.58
CA GLY A 15 5.60 9.92 1.85
C GLY A 15 5.57 10.93 3.01
N VAL A 16 4.61 11.85 2.97
CA VAL A 16 4.36 12.81 4.06
C VAL A 16 4.01 12.08 5.36
N THR A 17 3.06 11.13 5.34
CA THR A 17 2.68 10.35 6.53
C THR A 17 3.86 9.58 7.15
N LEU A 18 4.76 9.05 6.32
CA LEU A 18 5.89 8.24 6.77
C LEU A 18 7.17 9.05 7.03
N GLY A 19 7.18 10.36 6.75
CA GLY A 19 8.39 11.18 6.85
C GLY A 19 9.49 10.79 5.86
N VAL A 20 9.14 10.25 4.69
CA VAL A 20 10.10 9.83 3.67
C VAL A 20 9.76 10.40 2.30
N HIS A 21 10.77 10.51 1.43
CA HIS A 21 10.55 10.98 0.07
C HIS A 21 9.68 10.00 -0.75
N ARG A 22 8.89 10.54 -1.69
CA ARG A 22 8.01 9.77 -2.59
C ARG A 22 8.72 8.63 -3.33
N HIS A 23 10.00 8.79 -3.65
CA HIS A 23 10.79 7.74 -4.31
C HIS A 23 11.05 6.54 -3.41
N THR A 24 11.24 6.76 -2.11
CA THR A 24 11.39 5.68 -1.12
C THR A 24 10.09 4.89 -1.01
N VAL A 25 8.94 5.57 -1.00
CA VAL A 25 7.62 4.91 -1.04
C VAL A 25 7.49 4.07 -2.30
N ARG A 26 7.74 4.65 -3.48
CA ARG A 26 7.68 3.93 -4.76
C ARG A 26 8.60 2.71 -4.80
N HIS A 27 9.82 2.82 -4.28
CA HIS A 27 10.74 1.70 -4.18
C HIS A 27 10.17 0.57 -3.31
N ARG A 28 9.62 0.90 -2.13
CA ARG A 28 9.00 -0.07 -1.23
C ARG A 28 7.79 -0.75 -1.87
N LEU A 29 6.98 -0.02 -2.64
CA LEU A 29 5.83 -0.58 -3.36
C LEU A 29 6.26 -1.53 -4.47
N ARG A 30 7.26 -1.17 -5.30
CA ARG A 30 7.81 -2.09 -6.31
C ARG A 30 8.36 -3.38 -5.70
N ARG A 31 9.02 -3.27 -4.53
CA ARG A 31 9.47 -4.46 -3.79
C ARG A 31 8.28 -5.30 -3.32
N ALA A 32 7.18 -4.69 -2.88
CA ALA A 32 5.99 -5.42 -2.48
C ALA A 32 5.30 -6.11 -3.68
N GLU A 33 5.19 -5.45 -4.83
CA GLU A 33 4.71 -6.06 -6.08
C GLU A 33 5.51 -7.30 -6.44
N SER A 34 6.84 -7.19 -6.39
CA SER A 34 7.75 -8.32 -6.66
C SER A 34 7.57 -9.48 -5.68
N LEU A 35 7.26 -9.22 -4.41
CA LEU A 35 7.06 -10.26 -3.39
C LEU A 35 5.68 -10.90 -3.49
N LEU A 36 4.66 -10.14 -3.88
CA LEU A 36 3.28 -10.61 -3.97
C LEU A 36 2.95 -11.22 -5.34
N GLY A 37 3.76 -10.95 -6.37
CA GLY A 37 3.51 -11.40 -7.73
C GLY A 37 2.30 -10.72 -8.39
N VAL A 38 1.89 -9.56 -7.87
CA VAL A 38 0.73 -8.79 -8.36
C VAL A 38 1.12 -7.34 -8.60
N SER A 39 0.42 -6.67 -9.52
CA SER A 39 0.57 -5.23 -9.73
C SER A 39 -0.31 -4.45 -8.76
N LEU A 40 0.28 -3.49 -8.06
CA LEU A 40 -0.40 -2.56 -7.17
C LEU A 40 -1.03 -1.37 -7.92
N ASP A 41 -0.74 -1.22 -9.22
CA ASP A 41 -1.42 -0.26 -10.09
C ASP A 41 -2.87 -0.69 -10.41
N ALA A 42 -3.16 -1.99 -10.33
CA ALA A 42 -4.52 -2.51 -10.49
C ALA A 42 -5.41 -2.11 -9.30
N ALA A 43 -6.50 -1.39 -9.58
CA ALA A 43 -7.41 -0.89 -8.55
C ALA A 43 -8.08 -2.02 -7.76
N CYS A 44 -8.43 -3.13 -8.40
CA CYS A 44 -8.99 -4.32 -7.75
C CYS A 44 -8.02 -4.91 -6.72
N VAL A 45 -6.74 -5.09 -7.08
CA VAL A 45 -5.69 -5.59 -6.18
C VAL A 45 -5.56 -4.68 -4.94
N ARG A 46 -5.60 -3.36 -5.12
CA ARG A 46 -5.57 -2.42 -3.99
C ARG A 46 -6.80 -2.55 -3.09
N ALA A 47 -7.98 -2.71 -3.68
CA ALA A 47 -9.22 -2.90 -2.93
C ALA A 47 -9.18 -4.19 -2.11
N GLU A 48 -8.79 -5.31 -2.72
CA GLU A 48 -8.62 -6.60 -2.04
C GLU A 48 -7.62 -6.53 -0.89
N LEU A 49 -6.45 -5.90 -1.12
CA LEU A 49 -5.45 -5.69 -0.08
C LEU A 49 -6.00 -4.81 1.06
N TRP A 50 -6.78 -3.77 0.74
CA TRP A 50 -7.41 -2.93 1.75
C TRP A 50 -8.42 -3.70 2.59
N PHE A 51 -9.31 -4.48 1.96
CA PHE A 51 -10.29 -5.31 2.67
C PHE A 51 -9.62 -6.39 3.52
N GLY A 52 -8.66 -7.14 2.98
CA GLY A 52 -7.92 -8.16 3.72
C GLY A 52 -7.15 -7.60 4.91
N TYR A 53 -6.60 -6.40 4.76
CA TYR A 53 -5.96 -5.68 5.84
C TYR A 53 -6.96 -5.22 6.93
N ARG A 54 -8.12 -4.70 6.55
CA ARG A 54 -9.16 -4.25 7.50
C ARG A 54 -9.81 -5.43 8.22
N SER A 55 -10.03 -6.55 7.56
CA SER A 55 -10.56 -7.76 8.18
C SER A 55 -9.55 -8.37 9.15
N ALA A 56 -8.26 -8.41 8.81
CA ALA A 56 -7.20 -8.87 9.72
C ALA A 56 -7.04 -7.97 10.97
N VAL A 57 -7.44 -6.70 10.91
CA VAL A 57 -7.43 -5.76 12.04
C VAL A 57 -8.72 -5.85 12.87
N ILE A 58 -9.81 -6.36 12.31
CA ILE A 58 -11.15 -6.42 12.94
C ILE A 58 -11.54 -7.86 13.34
N SER A 59 -10.76 -8.89 12.98
CA SER A 59 -10.90 -10.22 13.58
C SER A 59 -10.65 -10.13 15.10
N PRO A 60 -11.60 -10.58 15.95
CA PRO A 60 -11.47 -10.54 17.40
C PRO A 60 -10.37 -11.46 17.93
#